data_AF-A0A920EL71-F1
#
_entry.id   AF-A0A920EL71-F1
#
_cell.length_a   1.000
_cell.length_b   1.000
_cell.length_c   1.000
_cell.angle_alpha   90.00
_cell.angle_beta   90.00
_cell.angle_gamma   90.00
#
_symmetry.space_group_name_H-M   'P 1'
#
loop_
_entity.id
_entity.type
_entity.pdbx_description
1 polymer ?
#
loop_
_entity_poly.entity_id
_entity_poly.type
_entity_poly.pdbx_seq_one_letter_code
_entity_poly.pdbx_strand_id
1 'polypeptide(L)'
;MEAAAYSKAIIVGPYMYNFVEETEEFLKNNALIMCQKPEMLKNIFEKLFRSKSKRIIFEKNAKLLLDAKSSILHQYISNIEKHISHKPT
;
A
#
# COMPACT_ATOMS: atom_id res chain seq x y z
N MET A 1 -4.27 -1.69 2.46
CA MET A 1 -4.54 -1.45 1.02
C MET A 1 -5.91 -0.81 0.77
N GLU A 2 -6.95 -1.13 1.52
CA GLU A 2 -8.30 -0.52 1.36
C GLU A 2 -8.29 1.01 1.30
N ALA A 3 -7.54 1.68 2.18
CA ALA A 3 -7.38 3.14 2.15
C ALA A 3 -6.86 3.69 0.81
N ALA A 4 -5.99 2.95 0.11
CA ALA A 4 -5.50 3.33 -1.21
C ALA A 4 -6.62 3.31 -2.25
N ALA A 5 -7.53 2.33 -2.17
CA ALA A 5 -8.67 2.22 -3.09
C ALA A 5 -9.60 3.43 -3.02
N TYR A 6 -9.74 4.02 -1.82
CA TYR A 6 -10.51 5.24 -1.57
C TYR A 6 -9.70 6.53 -1.70
N SER A 7 -8.48 6.45 -2.26
CA SER A 7 -7.56 7.58 -2.43
C SER A 7 -7.36 8.36 -1.13
N LYS A 8 -7.11 7.65 -0.03
CA LYS A 8 -6.78 8.22 1.28
C LYS A 8 -5.31 8.03 1.60
N ALA A 9 -4.70 9.03 2.23
CA ALA A 9 -3.33 8.94 2.71
C ALA A 9 -3.22 7.84 3.77
N ILE A 10 -2.16 7.04 3.70
CA ILE A 10 -1.98 5.87 4.55
C ILE A 10 -0.86 6.14 5.55
N ILE A 11 -1.17 5.95 6.83
CA ILE A 11 -0.19 5.96 7.92
C ILE A 11 -0.20 4.56 8.54
N VAL A 12 0.98 3.97 8.72
CA VAL A 12 1.15 2.68 9.40
C VAL A 12 2.15 2.79 10.54
N GLY A 13 2.11 1.85 11.48
CA GLY A 13 3.15 1.70 12.49
C GLY A 13 4.41 0.99 11.95
N PRO A 14 5.43 0.78 12.78
CA PRO A 14 6.68 0.15 12.35
C PRO A 14 6.59 -1.38 12.23
N TYR A 15 5.55 -1.98 12.81
CA TYR A 15 5.40 -3.43 12.91
C TYR A 15 4.63 -4.04 11.73
N MET A 16 5.12 -3.81 10.51
CA MET A 16 4.50 -4.31 9.26
C MET A 16 5.20 -5.55 8.71
N TYR A 17 5.72 -6.42 9.60
CA TYR A 17 6.54 -7.59 9.24
C TYR A 17 5.83 -8.60 8.32
N ASN A 18 4.51 -8.73 8.41
CA ASN A 18 3.72 -9.58 7.52
C ASN A 18 3.51 -8.98 6.12
N PHE A 19 3.92 -7.73 5.91
CA PHE A 19 3.68 -6.96 4.69
C PHE A 19 4.92 -6.15 4.31
N VAL A 20 6.13 -6.69 4.56
CA VAL A 20 7.40 -5.96 4.37
C VAL A 20 7.54 -5.52 2.93
N GLU A 21 7.34 -6.42 1.97
CA GLU A 21 7.49 -6.13 0.55
C GLU A 21 6.53 -5.03 0.10
N GLU A 22 5.24 -5.13 0.46
CA GLU A 22 4.25 -4.11 0.14
C GLU A 22 4.56 -2.79 0.83
N THR A 23 4.94 -2.82 2.10
CA THR A 23 5.23 -1.60 2.87
C THR A 23 6.46 -0.89 2.31
N GLU A 24 7.51 -1.62 1.96
CA GLU A 24 8.71 -1.06 1.31
C GLU A 24 8.39 -0.44 -0.05
N GLU A 25 7.60 -1.13 -0.87
CA GLU A 25 7.22 -0.63 -2.19
C GLU A 25 6.39 0.66 -2.07
N PHE A 26 5.43 0.69 -1.15
CA PHE A 26 4.63 1.88 -0.88
C PHE A 26 5.49 3.04 -0.34
N LEU A 27 6.50 2.77 0.50
CA LEU A 27 7.43 3.80 0.98
C LEU A 27 8.28 4.38 -0.14
N LYS A 28 8.89 3.52 -0.97
CA LYS A 28 9.73 3.92 -2.12
C LYS A 28 8.98 4.84 -3.09
N ASN A 29 7.66 4.64 -3.22
CA ASN A 29 6.80 5.41 -4.11
C ASN A 29 6.11 6.62 -3.46
N ASN A 30 6.46 6.99 -2.22
CA ASN A 30 5.76 8.04 -1.47
C ASN A 30 4.23 7.82 -1.44
N ALA A 31 3.80 6.57 -1.28
CA ALA A 31 2.39 6.16 -1.23
C ALA A 31 1.91 5.88 0.21
N LEU A 32 2.83 5.86 1.17
CA LEU A 32 2.57 5.57 2.58
C LEU A 32 3.56 6.35 3.46
N ILE A 33 3.15 6.63 4.69
CA ILE A 33 4.00 7.21 5.73
C ILE A 33 4.12 6.20 6.87
N MET A 34 5.35 5.84 7.24
CA MET A 34 5.59 5.03 8.44
C MET A 34 5.75 5.93 9.66
N CYS A 35 4.88 5.74 10.65
CA CYS A 35 4.97 6.35 11.96
C CYS A 35 5.83 5.46 12.85
N GLN A 36 7.09 5.84 13.06
CA GLN A 36 8.05 5.03 13.84
C GLN A 36 7.71 4.95 15.33
N LYS A 37 7.13 6.02 15.88
CA LYS A 37 6.77 6.11 17.30
C LYS A 37 5.46 6.87 17.49
N PRO A 38 4.63 6.51 18.49
CA PRO A 38 3.34 7.17 18.71
C PRO A 38 3.40 8.69 18.81
N GLU A 39 4.47 9.25 19.40
CA GLU A 39 4.62 10.69 19.62
C GLU A 39 4.77 11.47 18.30
N MET A 40 5.20 10.81 17.22
CA MET A 40 5.32 11.41 15.89
C MET A 40 3.97 11.59 15.19
N LEU A 41 2.94 10.86 15.62
CA LEU A 41 1.66 10.78 14.94
C LEU A 41 1.00 12.16 14.81
N LYS A 42 1.04 12.98 15.87
CA LYS A 42 0.51 14.34 15.87
C LYS A 42 1.14 15.19 14.75
N ASN A 43 2.46 15.18 14.65
CA ASN A 43 3.19 15.95 13.63
C ASN A 43 2.88 15.45 12.22
N ILE A 44 2.70 14.14 12.02
CA ILE A 44 2.32 13.57 10.72
C ILE A 44 0.92 14.08 10.33
N PHE A 45 -0.06 14.01 11.23
CA PHE A 45 -1.41 14.53 10.99
C PHE A 45 -1.39 16.03 10.67
N GLU A 46 -0.70 16.83 11.48
CA GLU A 46 -0.62 18.28 11.24
C GLU A 46 -0.04 18.61 9.86
N LYS A 47 1.01 17.91 9.44
CA LYS A 47 1.61 18.08 8.10
C LYS A 47 0.62 17.71 6.99
N LEU A 48 -0.10 16.60 7.14
CA LEU A 48 -1.09 16.16 6.16
C LEU A 48 -2.30 17.09 6.10
N PHE A 49 -2.77 17.63 7.23
CA PHE A 49 -3.89 18.56 7.25
C PHE A 49 -3.53 19.93 6.66
N ARG A 50 -2.37 20.47 7.05
CA ARG A 50 -1.91 21.79 6.58
C ARG A 50 -1.51 21.80 5.11
N SER A 51 -0.90 20.73 4.61
CA SER A 51 -0.44 20.65 3.22
C SER A 51 -1.33 19.74 2.38
N LYS A 52 -2.37 20.33 1.78
CA LYS A 52 -3.25 19.63 0.82
C LYS A 52 -2.46 19.04 -0.35
N SER A 53 -1.50 19.79 -0.90
CA SER A 53 -0.67 19.31 -2.02
C SER A 53 0.13 18.06 -1.66
N LYS A 54 0.78 18.06 -0.49
CA LYS A 54 1.52 16.89 0.00
C LYS A 54 0.60 15.69 0.21
N ARG A 55 -0.55 15.90 0.83
CA ARG A 55 -1.55 14.84 1.06
C ARG A 55 -2.02 14.21 -0.25
N ILE A 56 -2.34 15.03 -1.26
CA ILE A 56 -2.80 14.55 -2.58
C ILE A 56 -1.73 13.69 -3.26
N ILE A 57 -0.44 14.00 -3.10
CA ILE A 57 0.65 13.18 -3.67
C ILE A 57 0.61 11.77 -3.09
N PHE A 58 0.52 11.63 -1.76
CA PHE A 58 0.41 10.31 -1.12
C PHE A 58 -0.86 9.57 -1.54
N GLU A 59 -2.01 10.26 -1.56
CA GLU A 59 -3.30 9.70 -1.98
C GLU A 59 -3.27 9.17 -3.42
N LYS A 60 -2.72 9.95 -4.35
CA LYS A 60 -2.61 9.58 -5.76
C LYS A 60 -1.64 8.41 -5.95
N ASN A 61 -0.46 8.48 -5.33
CA ASN A 61 0.55 7.43 -5.49
C ASN A 61 0.06 6.10 -4.91
N ALA A 62 -0.64 6.11 -3.77
CA ALA A 62 -1.24 4.92 -3.20
C ALA A 62 -2.27 4.27 -4.15
N LYS A 63 -3.16 5.07 -4.75
CA LYS A 63 -4.14 4.56 -5.71
C LYS A 63 -3.47 3.98 -6.95
N LEU A 64 -2.49 4.68 -7.52
CA LEU A 64 -1.75 4.22 -8.70
C LEU A 64 -1.03 2.89 -8.44
N LEU A 65 -0.37 2.75 -7.28
CA LEU A 65 0.35 1.53 -6.95
C LEU A 65 -0.61 0.35 -6.74
N LEU A 66 -1.77 0.59 -6.12
CA LEU A 66 -2.82 -0.42 -5.98
C LEU A 66 -3.36 -0.85 -7.35
N ASP A 67 -3.61 0.10 -8.24
CA ASP A 67 -4.15 -0.17 -9.58
C ASP A 67 -3.16 -0.96 -10.43
N ALA A 68 -1.86 -0.65 -10.33
CA ALA A 68 -0.80 -1.42 -10.98
C ALA A 68 -0.75 -2.88 -10.49
N LYS A 69 -1.11 -3.13 -9.23
CA LYS A 69 -1.22 -4.48 -8.66
C LYS A 69 -2.54 -5.18 -8.96
N SER A 70 -3.52 -4.55 -9.62
CA SER A 70 -4.81 -5.20 -9.93
C SER A 70 -4.66 -6.43 -10.85
N SER A 71 -3.60 -6.50 -11.65
CA SER A 71 -3.26 -7.65 -12.50
C SER A 71 -2.76 -8.87 -11.71
N ILE A 72 -2.28 -8.69 -10.48
CA ILE A 72 -1.78 -9.77 -9.62
C ILE A 72 -2.87 -10.78 -9.31
N LEU A 73 -4.12 -10.34 -9.09
CA LEU A 73 -5.23 -11.26 -8.81
C LEU A 73 -5.45 -12.23 -9.99
N HIS A 74 -5.44 -11.72 -11.22
CA HIS A 74 -5.56 -12.55 -12.43
C HIS A 74 -4.39 -13.53 -12.54
N GLN A 75 -3.19 -13.10 -12.18
CA GLN A 75 -2.01 -13.95 -12.18
C GLN A 75 -2.09 -15.05 -11.12
N TYR A 76 -2.58 -14.74 -9.92
CA TYR A 76 -2.83 -15.75 -8.89
C TYR A 76 -3.89 -16.76 -9.31
N ILE A 77 -5.03 -16.30 -9.84
CA ILE A 77 -6.08 -17.18 -10.36
C ILE A 77 -5.50 -18.11 -11.44
N SER A 78 -4.78 -17.55 -12.41
CA SER A 78 -4.14 -18.34 -13.47
C SER A 78 -3.13 -19.36 -12.92
N ASN A 79 -2.37 -19.00 -11.89
CA ASN A 79 -1.39 -19.90 -11.27
C ASN A 79 -2.07 -21.04 -10.50
N ILE A 80 -3.15 -20.73 -9.78
CA ILE A 80 -3.98 -21.72 -9.06
C ILE A 80 -4.59 -22.67 -10.09
N GLU A 81 -5.22 -22.14 -11.14
CA GLU A 81 -5.82 -22.92 -12.23
C GLU A 81 -4.81 -23.89 -12.86
N LYS A 82 -3.59 -23.42 -13.15
CA LYS A 82 -2.50 -24.28 -13.65
C LYS A 82 -2.13 -25.40 -12.69
N HIS A 83 -2.08 -25.12 -11.38
CA HIS A 83 -1.72 -26.12 -10.38
C HIS A 83 -2.83 -27.16 -10.19
N ILE A 84 -4.10 -26.76 -10.19
CA ILE A 84 -5.23 -27.70 -10.03
C ILE A 84 -5.51 -28.52 -11.28
N SER A 85 -5.17 -28.01 -12.47
CA SER A 85 -5.40 -28.71 -13.75
C SER A 85 -4.23 -29.61 -14.17
N HIS A 86 -3.09 -29.56 -13.47
CA HIS A 86 -2.01 -30.53 -13.64
C HIS A 86 -2.40 -31.87 -12.99
N LYS A 87 -2.83 -32.85 -13.80
CA LYS A 87 -2.96 -34.24 -13.33
C LYS A 87 -1.56 -34.77 -13.00
N PRO A 88 -1.32 -35.30 -11.78
CA PRO A 88 -0.08 -36.02 -11.51
C PRO A 88 -0.06 -37.27 -12.41
N THR A 89 0.93 -37.35 -13.29
CA THR A 89 1.31 -38.57 -14.02
C THR A 89 1.96 -39.58 -13.10
#